data_AF-M0B9C0-F1
#
_entry.id   AF-M0B9C0-F1
#
_cell.length_a   1.000
_cell.length_b   1.000
_cell.length_c   1.000
_cell.angle_alpha   90.00
_cell.angle_beta   90.00
_cell.angle_gamma   90.00
#
_symmetry.space_group_name_H-M   'P 1'
#
loop_
_entity.id
_entity.type
_entity.pdbx_description
1 polymer ?
#
loop_
_entity_poly.entity_id
_entity_poly.type
_entity_poly.pdbx_seq_one_letter_code
_entity_poly.pdbx_strand_id
1 'polypeptide(L)'
;MLMVRGRAGGTELTGTLYERGEKAPTFKGAPNEDAAYVWVCDEFYEVDSGGSSQLVDGREVNLAFESPMPRGFDTRDQALEAAKEHVRTQFARIGVDPASVEFEVEKEELKTDL
;
A
#
# COMPACT_ATOMS: atom_id res chain seq x y z
N MET A 1 -5.63 -1.86 -13.76
CA MET A 1 -5.43 -1.75 -12.32
C MET A 1 -5.04 -0.31 -12.01
N LEU A 2 -5.15 0.10 -10.75
CA LEU A 2 -4.73 1.42 -10.31
C LEU A 2 -3.54 1.27 -9.37
N MET A 3 -2.44 1.95 -9.69
CA MET A 3 -1.32 2.11 -8.79
C MET A 3 -1.60 3.29 -7.87
N VAL A 4 -1.58 3.09 -6.56
CA VAL A 4 -1.72 4.15 -5.56
C VAL A 4 -0.37 4.31 -4.88
N ARG A 5 0.22 5.50 -5.01
CA ARG A 5 1.50 5.85 -4.43
C ARG A 5 1.32 6.98 -3.43
N GLY A 6 1.88 6.83 -2.23
CA GLY A 6 2.03 7.91 -1.26
C GLY A 6 3.50 8.25 -1.03
N ARG A 7 3.81 9.54 -0.98
CA ARG A 7 5.17 10.04 -0.74
C ARG A 7 5.18 10.98 0.47
N ALA A 8 6.14 10.76 1.38
CA ALA A 8 6.42 11.65 2.50
C ALA A 8 7.78 11.31 3.12
N GLY A 9 8.38 12.24 3.86
CA GLY A 9 9.63 11.98 4.61
C GLY A 9 10.81 11.50 3.75
N GLY A 10 10.81 11.79 2.45
CA GLY A 10 11.85 11.34 1.52
C GLY A 10 11.75 9.87 1.08
N THR A 11 10.64 9.19 1.39
CA THR A 11 10.37 7.81 0.97
C THR A 11 8.98 7.70 0.32
N GLU A 12 8.68 6.53 -0.23
CA GLU A 12 7.39 6.24 -0.87
C GLU A 12 6.88 4.83 -0.55
N LEU A 13 5.56 4.71 -0.45
CA LEU A 13 4.84 3.45 -0.37
C LEU A 13 3.90 3.33 -1.55
N THR A 14 3.93 2.17 -2.19
CA THR A 14 3.11 1.89 -3.36
C THR A 14 2.30 0.63 -3.11
N GLY A 15 1.03 0.65 -3.51
CA GLY A 15 0.18 -0.53 -3.59
C GLY A 15 -0.73 -0.50 -4.80
N THR A 16 -1.37 -1.64 -5.08
CA THR A 16 -2.19 -1.85 -6.26
C THR A 16 -3.64 -2.07 -5.87
N LEU A 17 -4.53 -1.31 -6.52
CA LEU A 17 -5.96 -1.52 -6.48
C LEU A 17 -6.41 -2.23 -7.77
N TYR A 18 -6.85 -3.47 -7.62
CA TYR A 18 -7.40 -4.28 -8.71
C TYR A 18 -8.89 -3.95 -8.86
N GLU A 19 -9.31 -3.70 -10.10
CA GLU A 19 -10.70 -3.40 -10.47
C GLU A 19 -11.45 -4.68 -10.87
N ARG A 20 -12.78 -4.55 -11.04
CA ARG A 20 -13.63 -5.67 -11.45
C ARG A 20 -13.13 -6.31 -12.76
N GLY A 21 -12.95 -7.62 -12.73
CA GLY A 21 -12.48 -8.40 -13.86
C GLY A 21 -10.95 -8.52 -13.93
N GLU A 22 -10.23 -7.84 -13.04
CA GLU A 22 -8.79 -8.01 -12.88
C GLU A 22 -8.48 -9.08 -11.82
N LYS A 23 -7.35 -9.76 -11.98
CA LYS A 23 -6.94 -10.83 -11.06
C LYS A 23 -5.96 -10.29 -10.03
N ALA A 24 -6.45 -10.10 -8.81
CA ALA A 24 -5.59 -9.79 -7.66
C ALA A 24 -4.72 -11.00 -7.29
N PRO A 25 -3.52 -10.77 -6.70
CA PRO A 25 -2.72 -11.84 -6.12
C PRO A 25 -3.41 -12.45 -4.89
N THR A 26 -3.35 -13.78 -4.79
CA THR A 26 -3.87 -14.54 -3.64
C THR A 26 -2.76 -14.73 -2.61
N PHE A 27 -3.08 -14.48 -1.34
CA PHE A 27 -2.19 -14.77 -0.20
C PHE A 27 -2.86 -15.78 0.74
N LYS A 28 -2.05 -16.56 1.44
CA LYS A 28 -2.55 -17.56 2.37
C LYS A 28 -3.33 -16.89 3.50
N GLY A 29 -4.64 -17.18 3.60
CA GLY A 29 -5.52 -16.60 4.61
C GLY A 29 -6.19 -15.27 4.20
N ALA A 30 -6.07 -14.86 2.93
CA ALA A 30 -6.77 -13.68 2.44
C ALA A 30 -8.30 -13.88 2.52
N PRO A 31 -9.05 -12.90 3.06
CA PRO A 31 -10.52 -12.92 3.03
C PRO A 31 -11.04 -12.77 1.60
N ASN A 32 -12.28 -13.24 1.39
CA ASN A 32 -12.99 -13.47 0.13
C ASN A 32 -12.58 -12.59 -1.07
N GLU A 33 -12.20 -13.24 -2.18
CA GLU A 33 -11.68 -12.63 -3.43
C GLU A 33 -12.77 -12.07 -4.36
N ASP A 34 -14.06 -12.28 -4.04
CA ASP A 34 -15.19 -11.89 -4.88
C ASP A 34 -15.55 -10.39 -4.83
N ALA A 35 -14.72 -9.57 -4.18
CA ALA A 35 -14.95 -8.13 -4.11
C ALA A 35 -14.80 -7.46 -5.49
N ALA A 36 -15.58 -6.41 -5.73
CA ALA A 36 -15.52 -5.67 -6.99
C ALA A 36 -14.21 -4.90 -7.15
N TYR A 37 -13.56 -4.55 -6.04
CA TYR A 37 -12.28 -3.89 -5.99
C TYR A 37 -11.43 -4.52 -4.87
N VAL A 38 -10.15 -4.78 -5.14
CA VAL A 38 -9.25 -5.42 -4.18
C VAL A 38 -7.99 -4.58 -4.04
N TRP A 39 -7.76 -4.05 -2.84
CA TRP A 39 -6.54 -3.33 -2.49
C TRP A 39 -5.48 -4.30 -1.96
N VAL A 40 -4.27 -4.21 -2.50
CA VAL A 40 -3.10 -4.98 -2.08
C VAL A 40 -1.93 -4.04 -1.88
N CYS A 41 -1.37 -4.02 -0.68
CA CYS A 41 -0.23 -3.20 -0.31
C CYS A 41 0.43 -3.81 0.91
N ASP A 42 1.75 -3.89 0.90
CA ASP A 42 2.52 -4.34 2.05
C ASP A 42 2.32 -3.39 3.23
N GLU A 43 2.56 -3.92 4.43
CA GLU A 43 2.64 -3.13 5.65
C GLU A 43 4.08 -3.08 6.13
N PHE A 44 4.46 -1.99 6.79
CA PHE A 44 5.76 -1.86 7.41
C PHE A 44 5.67 -1.23 8.80
N TYR A 45 6.69 -1.47 9.60
CA TYR A 45 6.82 -0.93 10.94
C TYR A 45 8.29 -0.75 11.32
N GLU A 46 8.54 0.19 12.23
CA GLU A 46 9.86 0.39 12.81
C GLU A 46 10.17 -0.73 13.81
N VAL A 47 11.40 -1.26 13.78
CA VAL A 47 11.89 -2.30 14.68
C VAL A 47 13.17 -1.90 15.39
N ASP A 48 13.36 -2.37 16.62
CA ASP A 48 14.57 -2.10 17.40
C ASP A 48 15.82 -2.75 16.79
N SER A 49 15.67 -3.89 16.09
CA SER A 49 16.77 -4.61 15.44
C SER A 49 16.29 -5.47 14.27
N GLY A 50 17.17 -5.69 13.29
CA GLY A 50 16.83 -6.35 12.04
C GLY A 50 16.22 -5.40 11.01
N GLY A 51 15.47 -5.93 10.04
CA GLY A 51 14.85 -5.13 8.99
C GLY A 51 15.86 -4.52 8.01
N SER A 52 15.42 -3.51 7.27
CA SER A 52 16.22 -2.70 6.35
C SER A 52 16.34 -1.27 6.87
N SER A 53 17.56 -0.72 6.92
CA SER A 53 17.76 0.68 7.30
C SER A 53 17.34 1.62 6.17
N GLN A 54 16.56 2.65 6.51
CA GLN A 54 16.15 3.73 5.61
C GLN A 54 16.24 5.09 6.32
N LEU A 55 16.53 6.14 5.56
CA LEU A 55 16.46 7.51 6.04
C LEU A 55 15.05 8.05 5.80
N VAL A 56 14.33 8.36 6.87
CA VAL A 56 12.96 8.90 6.82
C VAL A 56 12.91 10.19 7.62
N ASP A 57 12.54 11.29 6.98
CA ASP A 57 12.46 12.62 7.59
C ASP A 57 13.73 13.02 8.38
N GLY A 58 14.89 12.68 7.82
CA GLY A 58 16.20 12.95 8.44
C GLY A 58 16.58 12.02 9.60
N ARG A 59 15.75 11.01 9.92
CA ARG A 59 15.98 10.00 10.94
C ARG A 59 16.25 8.64 10.32
N GLU A 60 17.29 7.95 10.77
CA GLU A 60 17.53 6.56 10.37
C GLU A 60 16.56 5.63 11.12
N VAL A 61 15.84 4.78 10.38
CA VAL A 61 14.86 3.82 10.90
C VAL A 61 15.14 2.43 10.34
N ASN A 62 14.96 1.40 11.16
CA ASN A 62 14.98 0.02 10.69
C ASN A 62 13.54 -0.43 10.40
N LEU A 63 13.24 -0.71 9.13
CA LEU A 63 11.91 -1.12 8.69
C LEU A 63 11.83 -2.63 8.49
N ALA A 64 10.83 -3.26 9.09
CA ALA A 64 10.41 -4.61 8.76
C ALA A 64 9.12 -4.57 7.95
N PHE A 65 9.01 -5.47 6.97
CA PHE A 65 7.85 -5.60 6.09
C PHE A 65 7.06 -6.85 6.44
N GLU A 66 5.74 -6.71 6.36
CA GLU A 66 4.79 -7.80 6.48
C GLU A 66 4.06 -8.02 5.16
N SER A 67 3.89 -9.30 4.80
CA SER A 67 3.14 -9.70 3.62
C SER A 67 1.74 -9.09 3.63
N PRO A 68 1.22 -8.67 2.46
CA PRO A 68 -0.01 -7.93 2.40
C PRO A 68 -1.21 -8.83 2.67
N MET A 69 -2.24 -8.27 3.32
CA MET A 69 -3.57 -8.87 3.40
C MET A 69 -4.51 -8.13 2.45
N PRO A 70 -4.93 -8.75 1.32
CA PRO A 70 -5.88 -8.15 0.40
C PRO A 70 -7.16 -7.69 1.09
N ARG A 71 -7.63 -6.49 0.72
CA ARG A 71 -8.87 -5.90 1.24
C ARG A 71 -9.87 -5.66 0.12
N GLY A 72 -11.04 -6.28 0.23
CA GLY A 72 -12.12 -6.15 -0.72
C GLY A 72 -13.06 -4.97 -0.45
N PHE A 73 -13.53 -4.33 -1.51
CA PHE A 73 -14.49 -3.22 -1.47
C PHE A 73 -15.53 -3.32 -2.59
N ASP A 74 -16.70 -2.71 -2.38
CA ASP A 74 -17.80 -2.71 -3.34
C ASP A 74 -17.66 -1.66 -4.44
N THR A 75 -17.02 -0.52 -4.11
CA THR A 75 -16.90 0.63 -5.01
C THR A 75 -15.46 1.15 -5.13
N ARG A 76 -15.16 1.76 -6.29
CA ARG A 76 -13.85 2.35 -6.58
C ARG A 76 -13.47 3.42 -5.57
N ASP A 77 -14.41 4.30 -5.22
CA ASP A 77 -14.15 5.43 -4.33
C ASP A 77 -13.85 4.95 -2.89
N GLN A 78 -14.62 3.98 -2.39
CA GLN A 78 -14.33 3.36 -1.09
C GLN A 78 -12.94 2.72 -1.08
N ALA A 79 -12.59 2.00 -2.15
CA ALA A 79 -11.32 1.32 -2.24
C ALA A 79 -10.14 2.30 -2.34
N LEU A 80 -10.28 3.38 -3.11
CA LEU A 80 -9.27 4.42 -3.21
C LEU A 80 -9.07 5.18 -1.91
N GLU A 81 -10.15 5.54 -1.21
CA GLU A 81 -10.02 6.22 0.08
C GLU A 81 -9.42 5.29 1.14
N ALA A 82 -9.82 4.01 1.16
CA ALA A 82 -9.21 3.02 2.05
C ALA A 82 -7.73 2.77 1.72
N ALA A 83 -7.34 2.78 0.43
CA ALA A 83 -5.95 2.67 0.01
C ALA A 83 -5.11 3.86 0.51
N LYS A 84 -5.61 5.09 0.32
CA LYS A 84 -4.93 6.30 0.82
C LYS A 84 -4.82 6.28 2.35
N GLU A 85 -5.88 5.91 3.05
CA GLU A 85 -5.88 5.83 4.50
C GLU A 85 -4.95 4.74 5.03
N HIS A 86 -4.85 3.63 4.32
CA HIS A 86 -3.87 2.61 4.62
C HIS A 86 -2.45 3.17 4.53
N VAL A 87 -2.11 3.85 3.43
CA VAL A 87 -0.78 4.43 3.23
C VAL A 87 -0.47 5.47 4.30
N ARG A 88 -1.43 6.36 4.64
CA ARG A 88 -1.29 7.31 5.77
C ARG A 88 -0.96 6.60 7.08
N THR A 89 -1.65 5.50 7.36
CA THR A 89 -1.41 4.68 8.56
C THR A 89 0.02 4.12 8.58
N GLN A 90 0.55 3.66 7.44
CA GLN A 90 1.92 3.15 7.39
C GLN A 90 2.96 4.26 7.66
N PHE A 91 2.79 5.44 7.09
CA PHE A 91 3.68 6.59 7.39
C PHE A 91 3.59 7.01 8.87
N ALA A 92 2.40 7.00 9.46
CA ALA A 92 2.21 7.30 10.89
C ALA A 92 3.02 6.36 11.80
N ARG A 93 3.11 5.06 11.43
CA ARG A 93 3.83 4.04 12.21
C ARG A 93 5.33 4.29 12.32
N ILE A 94 5.90 5.07 11.39
CA ILE A 94 7.33 5.42 11.37
C ILE A 94 7.56 6.89 11.76
N GLY A 95 6.55 7.54 12.35
CA GLY A 95 6.64 8.89 12.88
C GLY A 95 6.50 10.01 11.86
N VAL A 96 6.05 9.72 10.64
CA VAL A 96 5.77 10.74 9.61
C VAL A 96 4.33 11.23 9.75
N ASP A 97 4.11 12.54 9.62
CA ASP A 97 2.77 13.14 9.68
C ASP A 97 1.87 12.59 8.54
N PRO A 98 0.75 11.93 8.86
CA PRO A 98 -0.19 11.44 7.84
C PRO A 98 -0.72 12.52 6.90
N ALA A 99 -0.81 13.76 7.36
CA ALA A 99 -1.28 14.89 6.57
C ALA A 99 -0.24 15.38 5.54
N SER A 100 1.04 15.05 5.72
CA SER A 100 2.09 15.40 4.76
C SER A 100 2.22 14.41 3.60
N VAL A 101 1.40 13.35 3.58
CA VAL A 101 1.45 12.33 2.52
C VAL A 101 0.82 12.87 1.25
N GLU A 102 1.64 13.02 0.21
CA GLU A 102 1.20 13.36 -1.13
C GLU A 102 0.83 12.10 -1.89
N PHE A 103 -0.32 12.14 -2.59
CA PHE A 103 -0.86 10.97 -3.29
C PHE A 103 -0.83 11.13 -4.80
N GLU A 104 -0.43 10.06 -5.46
CA GLU A 104 -0.50 9.88 -6.91
C GLU A 104 -1.27 8.59 -7.21
N VAL A 105 -2.20 8.66 -8.17
CA VAL A 105 -2.98 7.50 -8.61
C VAL A 105 -2.86 7.37 -10.12
N GLU A 106 -2.24 6.29 -10.58
CA GLU A 106 -2.00 6.04 -12.00
C GLU A 106 -2.76 4.81 -12.45
N LYS A 107 -3.34 4.87 -13.66
CA LYS A 107 -3.93 3.68 -14.28
C LYS A 107 -2.82 2.88 -14.94
N GLU A 108 -2.58 1.67 -14.44
CA GLU A 108 -1.69 0.72 -15.07
C GLU A 108 -2.49 -0.29 -15.89
N GLU A 109 -2.12 -0.41 -17.16
CA GLU A 109 -2.51 -1.55 -17.99
C GLU A 109 -1.53 -2.69 -17.70
N LEU A 110 -2.05 -3.89 -17.44
CA LEU A 110 -1.22 -5.09 -17.36
C LEU A 110 -0.41 -5.23 -18.65
N LYS A 111 0.89 -4.92 -18.60
CA LYS A 111 1.81 -5.42 -19.61
C LYS A 111 1.95 -6.91 -19.37
N THR A 112 1.11 -7.68 -20.06
CA THR A 112 1.39 -9.09 -20.29
C THR A 112 2.60 -9.10 -21.22
N ASP A 113 3.80 -9.16 -20.65
CA ASP A 113 4.97 -9.59 -21.40
C ASP A 113 4.71 -11.06 -21.78
N LEU A 114 4.20 -11.26 -22.98
CA LEU A 114 4.05 -12.54 -23.67
C LEU A 114 5.40 -12.99 -24.24
#